data_AF-A0A7J6DKK3-F1
#
_entry.id   AF-A0A7J6DKK3-F1
#
_cell.length_a   1.000
_cell.length_b   1.000
_cell.length_c   1.000
_cell.angle_alpha   90.00
_cell.angle_beta   90.00
_cell.angle_gamma   90.00
#
_symmetry.space_group_name_H-M   'P 1'
#
loop_
_entity.id
_entity.type
_entity.pdbx_description
1 polymer ?
#
loop_
_entity_poly.entity_id
_entity_poly.type
_entity_poly.pdbx_seq_one_letter_code
_entity_poly.pdbx_strand_id
1 'polypeptide(L)'
;MPAFGVQIETHYTRGRVSRRFIAVDKILKPVLLECVTPATCYWNLSLIVQGEQQLISVFKVLRPPAKMLVPIWKALCAVTTDNDKEEESSKENCRG
;
A
#
# COMPACT_ATOMS: atom_id res chain seq x y z
N MET A 1 17.91 -9.56 -7.26
CA MET A 1 16.51 -10.02 -7.46
C MET A 1 15.78 -8.95 -8.26
N PRO A 2 14.83 -9.29 -9.16
CA PRO A 2 13.91 -8.28 -9.68
C PRO A 2 13.21 -7.62 -8.49
N ALA A 3 12.98 -6.31 -8.57
CA ALA A 3 12.36 -5.57 -7.48
C ALA A 3 10.99 -6.21 -7.16
N PHE A 4 10.83 -6.74 -5.94
CA PHE A 4 9.55 -7.20 -5.43
C PHE A 4 8.74 -5.99 -4.95
N GLY A 5 7.43 -6.00 -5.15
CA GLY A 5 6.63 -4.80 -4.94
C GLY A 5 5.15 -4.97 -5.24
N VAL A 6 4.45 -3.85 -5.11
CA VAL A 6 3.03 -3.72 -5.38
C VAL A 6 2.84 -3.03 -6.72
N GLN A 7 2.12 -3.68 -7.62
CA GLN A 7 1.67 -3.07 -8.87
C GLN A 7 0.22 -2.62 -8.74
N ILE A 8 0.00 -1.31 -8.88
CA ILE A 8 -1.32 -0.70 -8.89
C ILE A 8 -1.70 -0.45 -10.35
N GLU A 9 -2.75 -1.12 -10.82
CA GLU A 9 -3.30 -0.93 -12.16
C GLU A 9 -4.73 -0.40 -12.09
N THR A 10 -5.02 0.62 -12.91
CA THR A 10 -6.38 1.13 -13.12
C THR A 10 -6.76 0.95 -14.58
N HIS A 11 -7.81 0.15 -14.79
CA HIS A 11 -8.40 -0.08 -16.11
C HIS A 11 -9.58 0.86 -16.30
N TYR A 12 -9.48 1.71 -17.32
CA TYR A 12 -10.55 2.62 -17.69
C TYR A 12 -11.41 2.00 -18.79
N THR A 13 -12.69 2.35 -18.83
CA THR A 13 -13.68 1.82 -19.78
C THR A 13 -13.30 2.02 -21.25
N ARG A 14 -12.45 3.03 -21.55
CA ARG A 14 -11.91 3.30 -22.91
C ARG A 14 -10.64 2.51 -23.25
N GLY A 15 -10.31 1.45 -22.50
CA GLY A 15 -9.13 0.61 -22.72
C GLY A 15 -7.80 1.23 -22.26
N ARG A 16 -7.80 2.48 -21.77
CA ARG A 16 -6.62 3.08 -21.14
C ARG A 16 -6.28 2.31 -19.85
N VAL A 17 -5.01 2.01 -19.65
CA VAL A 17 -4.49 1.42 -18.40
C VAL A 17 -3.45 2.37 -17.80
N SER A 18 -3.61 2.71 -16.53
CA SER A 18 -2.59 3.41 -15.75
C SER A 18 -1.93 2.41 -14.81
N ARG A 19 -0.60 2.33 -14.84
CA ARG A 19 0.21 1.41 -14.02
C ARG A 19 1.17 2.21 -13.15
N ARG A 20 1.31 1.82 -11.89
CA ARG A 20 2.34 2.32 -10.98
C ARG A 20 2.88 1.15 -10.18
N PHE A 21 4.19 0.93 -10.25
CA PHE A 21 4.88 -0.05 -9.43
C PHE A 21 5.52 0.66 -8.23
N ILE A 22 5.44 0.05 -7.06
CA ILE A 22 6.03 0.54 -5.81
C ILE A 22 6.78 -0.62 -5.19
N ALA A 23 8.10 -0.49 -5.07
CA ALA A 23 8.94 -1.50 -4.44
C ALA A 23 8.60 -1.62 -2.94
N VAL A 24 8.66 -2.83 -2.38
CA VAL A 24 8.20 -3.06 -0.99
C VAL A 24 9.04 -2.28 0.03
N ASP A 25 10.34 -2.15 -0.19
CA ASP A 25 11.28 -1.36 0.63
C ASP A 25 10.90 0.13 0.71
N LYS A 26 10.10 0.62 -0.25
CA LYS A 26 9.57 1.99 -0.22
C LYS A 26 8.23 2.10 0.49
N ILE A 27 7.54 1.01 0.76
CA ILE A 27 6.23 1.03 1.43
C ILE A 27 6.46 0.98 2.93
N LEU A 28 6.28 2.12 3.61
CA LEU A 28 6.42 2.21 5.06
C LEU A 28 5.26 1.53 5.78
N LYS A 29 4.02 1.71 5.28
CA LYS A 29 2.84 1.10 5.88
C LYS A 29 1.62 1.11 4.96
N PRO A 30 0.88 0.00 4.86
CA PRO A 30 -0.48 -0.02 4.32
C PRO A 30 -1.48 0.49 5.36
N VAL A 31 -2.38 1.39 4.97
CA VAL A 31 -3.36 2.02 5.86
C VAL A 31 -4.77 1.87 5.29
N LEU A 32 -5.68 1.37 6.12
CA LEU A 32 -7.11 1.36 5.83
C LEU A 32 -7.77 2.54 6.56
N LEU A 33 -8.28 3.51 5.80
CA LEU A 33 -8.85 4.75 6.30
C LEU A 33 -10.37 4.72 6.19
N GLU A 34 -11.05 5.06 7.29
CA GLU A 34 -12.47 5.39 7.27
C GLU A 34 -12.61 6.88 6.95
N CYS A 35 -13.24 7.20 5.82
CA CYS A 35 -13.47 8.55 5.38
C CYS A 35 -14.93 8.92 5.63
N VAL A 36 -15.15 9.77 6.64
CA VAL A 36 -16.48 10.26 7.01
C VAL A 36 -16.72 11.61 6.34
N THR A 37 -17.87 11.73 5.69
CA THR A 37 -18.41 12.98 5.16
C THR A 37 -19.83 13.17 5.72
N PRO A 38 -20.40 14.39 5.70
CA PRO A 38 -21.75 14.61 6.23
C PRO A 38 -22.82 13.69 5.61
N ALA A 39 -22.62 13.23 4.37
CA ALA A 39 -23.59 12.42 3.65
C ALA A 39 -23.23 10.92 3.58
N THR A 40 -21.98 10.54 3.80
CA THR A 40 -21.54 9.14 3.61
C THR A 40 -20.27 8.81 4.37
N CYS A 41 -20.15 7.56 4.79
CA CYS A 41 -18.90 6.95 5.22
C CYS A 41 -18.43 5.94 4.18
N TYR A 42 -17.16 5.99 3.82
CA TYR A 42 -16.54 5.01 2.93
C TYR A 42 -15.12 4.67 3.38
N TRP A 43 -14.61 3.54 2.89
CA TRP A 43 -13.26 3.09 3.20
C TRP A 43 -12.30 3.38 2.04
N ASN A 44 -11.08 3.77 2.37
CA ASN A 44 -9.99 3.98 1.42
C ASN A 44 -8.77 3.16 1.86
N LEU A 45 -8.21 2.36 0.95
CA LEU A 45 -6.93 1.69 1.15
C LEU A 45 -5.83 2.52 0.50
N SER A 46 -4.86 2.95 1.31
CA SER A 46 -3.73 3.78 0.88
C SER A 46 -2.40 3.25 1.41
N LEU A 47 -1.31 3.62 0.75
CA LEU A 47 0.06 3.29 1.13
C LEU A 47 0.78 4.55 1.58
N ILE A 48 1.45 4.48 2.73
CA ILE A 48 2.49 5.43 3.12
C ILE A 48 3.77 4.97 2.41
N VAL A 49 4.34 5.84 1.57
CA VAL A 49 5.51 5.51 0.76
C VAL A 49 6.62 6.51 1.04
N GLN A 50 7.84 5.99 1.25
CA GLN A 50 9.02 6.77 1.54
C GLN A 50 9.31 7.76 0.40
N GLY A 51 9.48 9.05 0.75
CA GLY A 51 9.76 10.11 -0.22
C GLY A 51 8.53 10.67 -0.95
N GLU A 52 7.34 10.10 -0.73
CA GLU A 52 6.09 10.63 -1.27
C GLU A 52 5.41 11.53 -0.22
N GLN A 53 5.04 12.75 -0.61
CA GLN A 53 4.41 13.71 0.32
C GLN A 53 2.96 13.35 0.67
N GLN A 54 2.29 12.62 -0.22
CA GLN A 54 0.87 12.25 -0.07
C GLN A 54 0.73 10.73 -0.02
N LEU A 55 -0.35 10.30 0.65
CA LEU A 55 -0.76 8.90 0.64
C LEU A 55 -1.08 8.45 -0.78
N ILE A 56 -0.55 7.30 -1.18
CA ILE A 56 -0.86 6.71 -2.48
C ILE A 56 -2.10 5.83 -2.31
N SER A 57 -3.24 6.30 -2.80
CA SER A 57 -4.46 5.49 -2.80
C SER A 57 -4.38 4.35 -3.81
N VAL A 58 -4.70 3.14 -3.36
CA VAL A 58 -4.75 1.93 -4.21
C VAL A 58 -5.96 1.99 -5.15
N PHE A 59 -7.05 2.59 -4.69
CA PHE A 59 -8.29 2.77 -5.45
C PHE A 59 -8.64 4.25 -5.52
N LYS A 60 -8.31 4.91 -6.64
CA LYS A 60 -8.48 6.38 -6.77
C LYS A 60 -9.94 6.84 -6.73
N VAL A 61 -10.76 6.32 -7.65
CA VAL A 61 -12.15 6.77 -7.84
C VAL A 61 -13.14 5.76 -7.25
N LEU A 62 -12.72 4.51 -7.17
CA LEU A 62 -13.54 3.43 -6.64
C LEU A 62 -13.54 3.47 -5.12
N ARG A 63 -14.68 3.10 -4.53
CA ARG A 63 -14.84 2.96 -3.09
C ARG A 63 -15.28 1.53 -2.78
N PRO A 64 -14.37 0.54 -2.90
CA PRO A 64 -14.73 -0.84 -2.62
C PRO A 64 -15.21 -0.98 -1.17
N PRO A 65 -16.14 -1.90 -0.89
CA PRO A 65 -16.58 -2.15 0.47
C PRO A 65 -15.44 -2.71 1.32
N ALA A 66 -15.45 -2.44 2.63
CA ALA A 66 -14.41 -2.88 3.56
C ALA A 66 -14.10 -4.38 3.48
N LYS A 67 -15.11 -5.23 3.27
CA LYS A 67 -14.95 -6.69 3.11
C LYS A 67 -13.98 -7.09 1.98
N MET A 68 -13.83 -6.24 0.96
CA MET A 68 -12.87 -6.44 -0.12
C MET A 68 -11.50 -5.82 0.20
N LEU A 69 -11.47 -4.68 0.89
CA LEU A 69 -10.22 -3.99 1.24
C LEU A 69 -9.43 -4.69 2.34
N VAL A 70 -10.11 -5.28 3.33
CA VAL A 70 -9.47 -5.89 4.50
C VAL A 70 -8.52 -7.05 4.13
N PRO A 71 -8.90 -8.02 3.28
CA PRO A 71 -7.97 -9.07 2.86
C PRO A 71 -6.74 -8.54 2.11
N ILE A 72 -6.93 -7.54 1.26
CA ILE A 72 -5.84 -6.90 0.50
C ILE A 72 -4.90 -6.18 1.47
N TRP A 73 -5.45 -5.40 2.40
CA TRP A 73 -4.69 -4.71 3.43
C TRP A 73 -3.87 -5.69 4.29
N LYS A 74 -4.46 -6.81 4.71
CA LYS A 74 -3.74 -7.85 5.47
C LYS A 74 -2.58 -8.45 4.68
N ALA A 75 -2.79 -8.76 3.39
CA ALA A 75 -1.74 -9.28 2.53
C ALA A 75 -0.60 -8.27 2.34
N LEU A 76 -0.93 -6.99 2.16
CA LEU A 76 0.05 -5.91 2.09
C LEU A 76 0.82 -5.79 3.40
N CYS A 77 0.14 -5.82 4.55
CA CYS A 77 0.79 -5.73 5.85
C CYS A 77 1.80 -6.85 6.04
N ALA A 78 1.43 -8.11 5.76
CA ALA A 78 2.34 -9.24 5.88
C ALA A 78 3.63 -9.03 5.07
N VAL A 79 3.47 -8.61 3.81
CA VAL A 79 4.60 -8.34 2.92
C VAL A 79 5.48 -7.18 3.39
N THR A 80 4.90 -6.13 3.98
CA THR A 80 5.66 -4.97 4.45
C THR A 80 6.36 -5.21 5.80
N THR A 81 5.71 -5.91 6.74
CA THR A 81 6.25 -6.14 8.10
C THR A 81 7.42 -7.11 8.14
N ASP A 82 7.60 -7.93 7.11
CA ASP A 82 8.72 -8.86 7.04
C ASP A 82 10.05 -8.14 6.74
N ASN A 83 10.02 -6.98 6.07
CA ASN A 83 11.24 -6.20 5.79
C ASN A 83 11.79 -5.51 7.04
N ASP A 84 10.92 -5.11 7.98
CA ASP A 84 11.33 -4.45 9.24
C ASP A 84 12.25 -5.38 10.07
N LYS A 85 12.07 -6.70 9.96
CA LYS A 85 12.85 -7.70 10.70
C LYS A 85 14.23 -7.97 10.09
N GLU A 86 14.38 -7.82 8.77
CA GLU A 86 15.66 -8.01 8.10
C GLU A 86 16.62 -6.82 8.32
N GLU A 87 16.07 -5.60 8.45
CA GLU A 87 16.89 -4.42 8.78
C GLU A 87 17.41 -4.40 10.23
N GLU A 88 16.68 -4.99 11.18
CA GLU A 88 17.13 -5.10 12.57
C GLU A 88 18.29 -6.09 12.71
N SER A 89 18.24 -7.23 12.01
CA SER A 89 19.32 -8.22 11.99
C SER A 89 20.64 -7.66 11.44
N SER A 90 20.57 -6.68 10.53
CA SER A 90 21.73 -6.03 9.91
C SER A 90 22.42 -5.00 10.83
N LYS A 91 21.68 -4.41 11.78
CA LYS A 91 22.21 -3.40 12.72
C LYS A 91 22.83 -4.04 13.96
N GLU A 92 22.39 -5.24 14.32
CA GLU A 92 22.92 -5.99 15.47
C GLU A 92 24.32 -6.55 15.20
N ASN A 93 24.66 -6.84 13.93
CA ASN A 93 25.97 -7.38 13.52
C ASN A 93 27.10 -6.33 13.40
N CYS A 94 26.78 -5.03 13.51
CA CYS A 94 27.78 -3.94 13.46
C CYS A 94 28.11 -3.34 14.83
N ARG A 95 27.59 -3.94 15.92
CA ARG A 95 27.87 -3.54 17.31
C ARG A 95 28.82 -4.49 18.06
N GLY A 96 29.43 -5.45 17.36
CA GLY A 96 30.45 -6.37 17.88
C GLY A 96 31.86 -5.86 17.67
#